data_AF-Q7RP69-F1
#
_entry.id   AF-Q7RP69-F1
#
_cell.length_a   1.000
_cell.length_b   1.000
_cell.length_c   1.000
_cell.angle_alpha   90.00
_cell.angle_beta   90.00
_cell.angle_gamma   90.00
#
_symmetry.space_group_name_H-M   'P 1'
#
loop_
_entity.id
_entity.type
_entity.pdbx_description
1 polymer ?
#
loop_
_entity_poly.entity_id
_entity_poly.type
_entity_poly.pdbx_seq_one_letter_code
_entity_poly.pdbx_strand_id
1 'polypeptide(L)'
;MFIFSYDNTKEIYQKNKHLLYTDPKETINAYKFMNDALKQLEHHATSKGYTRCGGIPSKNIVFYKKKHRGHTKILKAEYLIYDTNQYNELLNELWDPDCDQYINKDHVKSIQNINN
;
A
#
# COMPACT_ATOMS: atom_id res chain seq x y z
N MET A 1 -11.68 0.90 28.48
CA MET A 1 -10.35 0.28 28.30
C MET A 1 -10.48 -0.74 27.20
N PHE A 2 -10.22 -0.32 25.96
CA PHE A 2 -10.34 -1.20 24.80
C PHE A 2 -9.00 -1.90 24.59
N ILE A 3 -9.03 -3.22 24.67
CA ILE A 3 -7.88 -4.10 24.45
C ILE A 3 -7.50 -3.96 22.97
N PHE A 4 -6.26 -3.55 22.70
CA PHE A 4 -5.71 -3.44 21.35
C PHE A 4 -5.75 -4.81 20.68
N SER A 5 -6.55 -4.94 19.62
CA SER A 5 -6.37 -5.99 18.62
C SER A 5 -4.95 -5.85 18.06
N TYR A 6 -4.23 -6.96 18.02
CA TYR A 6 -2.79 -7.14 17.89
C TYR A 6 -2.15 -6.29 16.76
N ASP A 7 -1.58 -5.12 17.09
CA ASP A 7 -0.78 -4.30 16.17
C ASP A 7 0.62 -4.93 16.04
N ASN A 8 0.79 -5.74 15.00
CA ASN A 8 2.02 -6.46 14.72
C ASN A 8 3.03 -5.67 13.90
N THR A 9 2.75 -4.41 13.57
CA THR A 9 3.63 -3.59 12.74
C THR A 9 5.04 -3.49 13.33
N LYS A 10 5.16 -3.42 14.66
CA LYS A 10 6.46 -3.41 15.36
C LYS A 10 7.21 -4.72 15.20
N GLU A 11 6.54 -5.87 15.30
CA GLU A 11 7.15 -7.18 15.13
C GLU A 11 7.62 -7.37 13.67
N ILE A 12 6.76 -7.05 12.70
CA ILE A 12 7.06 -7.07 11.27
C ILE A 12 8.27 -6.17 10.97
N TYR A 13 8.31 -4.95 11.54
CA TYR A 13 9.45 -4.06 11.37
C TYR A 13 10.75 -4.64 11.94
N GLN A 14 10.72 -5.22 13.14
CA GLN A 14 11.94 -5.83 13.72
C GLN A 14 12.43 -7.00 12.88
N LYS A 15 11.52 -7.85 12.39
CA LYS A 15 11.83 -8.98 11.51
C LYS A 15 12.49 -8.51 10.20
N ASN A 16 11.98 -7.43 9.62
CA ASN A 16 12.40 -6.90 8.32
C ASN A 16 13.50 -5.83 8.40
N LYS A 17 13.98 -5.46 9.59
CA LYS A 17 14.98 -4.41 9.79
C LYS A 17 16.27 -4.64 8.98
N HIS A 18 16.60 -5.90 8.72
CA HIS A 18 17.75 -6.29 7.91
C HIS A 18 17.66 -5.89 6.42
N LEU A 19 16.45 -5.58 5.92
CA LEU A 19 16.22 -5.08 4.55
C LEU A 19 16.52 -3.58 4.41
N LEU A 20 16.70 -2.87 5.52
CA LEU A 20 17.00 -1.43 5.48
C LEU A 20 18.41 -1.21 4.95
N TYR A 21 18.51 -0.36 3.93
CA TYR A 21 19.78 0.09 3.41
C TYR A 21 20.47 1.01 4.41
N THR A 22 21.79 0.85 4.60
CA THR A 22 22.53 1.50 5.69
C THR A 22 23.18 2.83 5.32
N ASP A 23 23.19 3.22 4.03
CA ASP A 23 23.72 4.51 3.61
C ASP A 23 22.80 5.65 4.10
N PRO A 24 23.32 6.57 4.93
CA PRO A 24 22.55 7.72 5.39
C PRO A 24 22.07 8.63 4.26
N LYS A 25 22.86 8.79 3.19
CA LYS A 25 22.49 9.64 2.05
C LYS A 25 21.30 9.06 1.32
N GLU A 26 21.33 7.76 1.06
CA GLU A 26 20.23 7.07 0.41
C GLU A 26 18.99 7.04 1.31
N THR A 27 19.14 6.87 2.62
CA THR A 27 18.04 6.98 3.58
C THR A 27 17.33 8.33 3.50
N ILE A 28 18.09 9.43 3.40
CA ILE A 28 17.52 10.79 3.24
C ILE A 28 16.80 10.94 1.89
N ASN A 29 17.36 10.38 0.82
CA ASN A 29 16.73 10.42 -0.51
C ASN A 29 15.43 9.63 -0.53
N ALA A 30 15.43 8.40 0.00
CA ALA A 30 14.25 7.56 0.14
C ALA A 30 13.17 8.26 0.97
N TYR A 31 13.54 8.89 2.09
CA TYR A 31 12.61 9.67 2.91
C TYR A 31 11.96 10.81 2.12
N LYS A 32 12.73 11.59 1.36
CA LYS A 32 12.18 12.66 0.50
C LYS A 32 11.23 12.11 -0.55
N PHE A 33 11.65 11.05 -1.25
CA PHE A 33 10.85 10.39 -2.27
C PHE A 33 9.52 9.87 -1.71
N MET A 34 9.54 9.18 -0.57
CA MET A 34 8.35 8.66 0.08
C MET A 34 7.39 9.76 0.55
N ASN A 35 7.90 10.90 1.04
CA ASN A 35 7.06 12.04 1.39
C ASN A 35 6.37 12.65 0.17
N ASP A 36 7.06 12.73 -0.97
CA ASP A 36 6.43 13.22 -2.19
C ASP A 36 5.40 12.23 -2.73
N ALA A 37 5.68 10.92 -2.64
CA ALA A 37 4.70 9.87 -2.95
C ALA A 37 3.46 9.94 -2.05
N LEU A 38 3.65 10.18 -0.74
CA LEU A 38 2.55 10.34 0.22
C LEU A 38 1.63 11.51 -0.15
N LYS A 39 2.19 12.68 -0.50
CA LYS A 39 1.39 13.82 -0.96
C LYS A 39 0.56 13.48 -2.20
N GLN A 40 1.13 12.74 -3.15
CA GLN A 40 0.39 12.28 -4.34
C GLN A 40 -0.72 11.30 -3.96
N LEU A 41 -0.46 10.36 -3.03
CA LEU A 41 -1.45 9.41 -2.53
C LEU A 41 -2.63 10.15 -1.88
N GLU A 42 -2.37 11.10 -0.98
CA GLU A 42 -3.39 11.93 -0.32
C GLU A 42 -4.23 12.73 -1.33
N HIS A 43 -3.54 13.37 -2.29
CA HIS A 43 -4.21 14.10 -3.38
C HIS A 43 -5.15 13.18 -4.16
N HIS A 44 -4.68 12.00 -4.57
CA HIS A 44 -5.47 11.08 -5.36
C HIS A 44 -6.61 10.43 -4.57
N ALA A 45 -6.40 10.11 -3.29
CA ALA A 45 -7.41 9.54 -2.41
C ALA A 45 -8.61 10.49 -2.22
N THR A 46 -8.35 11.79 -2.13
CA THR A 46 -9.36 12.84 -1.91
C THR A 46 -9.89 13.49 -3.19
N SER A 47 -9.22 13.29 -4.34
CA SER A 47 -9.64 13.89 -5.60
C SER A 47 -10.90 13.24 -6.20
N LYS A 48 -11.73 14.06 -6.86
CA LYS A 48 -12.91 13.60 -7.60
C LYS A 48 -12.55 13.17 -9.04
N GLY A 49 -13.54 12.66 -9.77
CA GLY A 49 -13.41 12.31 -11.20
C GLY A 49 -12.95 10.88 -11.45
N TYR A 50 -13.14 9.99 -10.48
CA TYR A 50 -12.98 8.56 -10.64
C TYR A 50 -14.27 7.93 -11.16
N THR A 51 -14.15 6.97 -12.06
CA THR A 51 -15.28 6.17 -12.57
C THR A 51 -15.13 4.74 -12.08
N ARG A 52 -16.20 4.19 -11.50
CA ARG A 52 -16.25 2.79 -11.08
C ARG A 52 -15.97 1.88 -12.28
N CYS A 53 -15.08 0.91 -12.11
CA CYS A 53 -14.68 0.00 -13.19
C CYS A 53 -14.80 -1.48 -12.85
N GLY A 54 -15.10 -1.82 -11.60
CA GLY A 54 -15.29 -3.21 -11.18
C GLY A 54 -15.28 -3.33 -9.66
N GLY A 55 -15.12 -4.55 -9.19
CA GLY A 55 -14.98 -4.86 -7.78
C GLY A 55 -14.92 -6.37 -7.55
N ILE A 56 -14.61 -6.75 -6.32
CA ILE A 56 -14.63 -8.14 -5.86
C ILE A 56 -15.63 -8.18 -4.70
N PRO A 57 -16.92 -8.50 -4.98
CA PRO A 57 -17.96 -8.45 -3.98
C PRO A 57 -17.68 -9.34 -2.76
N SER A 58 -17.10 -10.53 -2.98
CA SER A 58 -16.74 -11.47 -1.90
C SER A 58 -15.71 -10.93 -0.91
N LYS A 59 -14.98 -9.87 -1.29
CA LYS A 59 -13.98 -9.20 -0.44
C LYS A 59 -14.36 -7.76 -0.08
N ASN A 60 -15.56 -7.32 -0.43
CA ASN A 60 -16.03 -5.94 -0.22
C ASN A 60 -15.11 -4.87 -0.84
N ILE A 61 -14.52 -5.17 -2.01
CA ILE A 61 -13.62 -4.27 -2.73
C ILE A 61 -14.34 -3.66 -3.92
N VAL A 62 -14.23 -2.34 -4.09
CA VAL A 62 -14.70 -1.62 -5.29
C VAL A 62 -13.53 -0.93 -5.97
N PHE A 63 -13.42 -1.09 -7.29
CA PHE A 63 -12.38 -0.48 -8.10
C PHE A 63 -12.89 0.72 -8.88
N TYR A 64 -12.02 1.73 -8.97
CA TYR A 64 -12.26 2.93 -9.75
C TYR A 64 -11.03 3.30 -10.57
N LYS A 65 -11.26 3.97 -11.70
CA LYS A 65 -10.20 4.45 -12.58
C LYS A 65 -10.37 5.93 -12.91
N LYS A 66 -9.25 6.62 -13.12
CA LYS A 66 -9.19 8.01 -13.57
C LYS A 66 -8.03 8.19 -14.55
N LYS A 67 -8.18 9.08 -15.53
CA LYS A 67 -7.04 9.60 -16.31
C LYS A 67 -6.53 10.88 -15.65
N HIS A 68 -5.29 10.87 -15.20
CA HIS A 68 -4.59 12.06 -14.71
C HIS A 68 -3.75 12.64 -15.85
N ARG A 69 -3.88 13.95 -16.10
CA ARG A 69 -3.18 14.68 -17.19
C ARG A 69 -3.33 14.06 -18.59
N GLY A 70 -4.44 13.37 -18.84
CA GLY A 70 -4.77 12.76 -20.14
C GLY A 70 -4.08 11.43 -20.46
N HIS A 71 -2.95 11.10 -19.85
CA HIS A 71 -2.15 9.91 -20.18
C HIS A 71 -1.95 8.92 -19.03
N THR A 72 -1.89 9.39 -17.78
CA THR A 72 -1.65 8.51 -16.63
C THR A 72 -2.96 7.87 -16.17
N LYS A 73 -3.04 6.54 -16.16
CA LYS A 73 -4.19 5.82 -15.60
C LYS A 73 -3.95 5.58 -14.11
N ILE A 74 -4.84 6.10 -13.28
CA ILE A 74 -4.84 5.87 -11.83
C ILE A 74 -5.92 4.86 -11.50
N LEU A 75 -5.55 3.77 -10.85
CA LEU A 75 -6.47 2.80 -10.26
C LEU A 75 -6.61 3.11 -8.76
N LYS A 76 -7.84 3.05 -8.26
CA LYS A 76 -8.16 3.19 -6.83
C LYS A 76 -8.96 1.98 -6.41
N ALA A 77 -8.58 1.36 -5.30
CA ALA A 77 -9.35 0.33 -4.63
C ALA A 77 -9.90 0.89 -3.32
N GLU A 78 -11.20 0.75 -3.10
CA GLU A 78 -11.85 1.08 -1.84
C GLU A 78 -12.31 -0.21 -1.17
N TYR A 79 -11.92 -0.37 0.10
CA TYR A 79 -12.25 -1.52 0.93
C TYR A 79 -13.31 -1.11 1.94
N LEU A 80 -14.46 -1.78 1.94
CA LEU A 80 -15.46 -1.59 2.98
C LEU A 80 -15.14 -2.54 4.14
N ILE A 81 -14.75 -1.95 5.26
CA ILE A 81 -14.38 -2.66 6.49
C ILE A 81 -15.57 -2.62 7.45
N TYR A 82 -16.01 -3.80 7.89
CA TYR A 82 -17.13 -3.94 8.83
C TYR A 82 -16.68 -4.30 10.25
N ASP A 83 -15.46 -4.84 10.42
CA ASP A 83 -14.86 -5.18 11.71
C ASP A 83 -13.46 -4.55 11.82
N THR A 84 -13.15 -3.96 12.97
CA THR A 84 -11.80 -3.48 13.33
C THR A 84 -10.70 -4.53 13.18
N ASN A 85 -11.00 -5.83 13.35
CA ASN A 85 -10.03 -6.90 13.13
C ASN A 85 -9.59 -6.96 11.65
N GLN A 86 -10.52 -6.75 10.71
CA GLN A 86 -10.21 -6.75 9.26
C GLN A 86 -9.28 -5.59 8.90
N TYR A 87 -9.35 -4.45 9.61
CA TYR A 87 -8.43 -3.34 9.41
C TYR A 87 -7.00 -3.73 9.80
N ASN A 88 -6.82 -4.35 10.97
CA ASN A 88 -5.51 -4.78 11.43
C ASN A 88 -4.92 -5.89 10.55
N GLU A 89 -5.74 -6.84 10.09
CA GLU A 89 -5.34 -7.87 9.14
C GLU A 89 -4.86 -7.27 7.82
N LEU A 90 -5.62 -6.34 7.24
CA LEU A 90 -5.24 -5.65 6.00
C LEU A 90 -3.95 -4.84 6.18
N LEU A 91 -3.80 -4.15 7.31
CA LEU A 91 -2.60 -3.38 7.61
C LEU A 91 -1.38 -4.30 7.70
N ASN A 92 -1.50 -5.43 8.41
CA ASN A 92 -0.43 -6.41 8.52
C ASN A 92 -0.06 -7.02 7.15
N GLU A 93 -1.04 -7.30 6.28
CA GLU A 93 -0.81 -7.78 4.90
C GLU A 93 0.00 -6.76 4.07
N LEU A 94 -0.33 -5.47 4.19
CA LEU A 94 0.34 -4.41 3.43
C LEU A 94 1.75 -4.09 3.95
N TRP A 95 1.99 -4.24 5.25
CA TRP A 95 3.28 -3.95 5.88
C TRP A 95 4.29 -5.09 5.76
N ASP A 96 3.83 -6.33 5.56
CA ASP A 96 4.72 -7.47 5.40
C ASP A 96 5.22 -7.56 3.94
N PRO A 97 6.52 -7.33 3.69
CA PRO A 97 7.09 -7.36 2.34
C PRO A 97 7.06 -8.76 1.72
N ASP A 98 7.01 -9.82 2.54
CA ASP A 98 6.90 -11.21 2.09
C ASP A 98 5.45 -11.62 1.82
N CYS A 99 4.49 -10.75 2.14
CA CYS A 99 3.09 -11.07 1.95
C CYS A 99 2.72 -11.03 0.46
N ASP A 100 1.92 -12.00 0.07
CA ASP A 100 1.47 -12.21 -1.29
C ASP A 100 0.35 -11.18 -1.62
N GLN A 101 0.75 -9.89 -1.67
CA GLN A 101 -0.15 -8.74 -1.65
C GLN A 101 -1.25 -8.86 -2.70
N TYR A 102 -2.51 -8.96 -2.25
CA TYR A 102 -3.63 -9.19 -3.15
C TYR A 102 -3.84 -8.07 -4.19
N ILE A 103 -3.49 -6.82 -3.84
CA ILE A 103 -3.66 -5.64 -4.70
C ILE A 103 -2.52 -5.53 -5.73
N ASN A 104 -1.38 -6.16 -5.46
CA ASN A 104 -0.11 -5.85 -6.12
C ASN A 104 0.58 -7.10 -6.71
N LYS A 105 -0.06 -8.27 -6.64
CA LYS A 105 0.51 -9.57 -7.04
C LYS A 105 1.08 -9.60 -8.47
N ASP A 106 0.43 -8.88 -9.39
CA ASP A 106 0.87 -8.80 -10.80
C ASP A 106 1.92 -7.69 -11.05
N HIS A 107 2.11 -6.77 -10.10
CA HIS A 107 2.96 -5.58 -10.24
C HIS A 107 4.22 -5.60 -9.34
N VAL A 108 4.28 -6.45 -8.31
CA VAL A 108 5.43 -6.59 -7.38
C VAL A 108 6.56 -7.47 -7.93
N LYS A 109 6.31 -8.27 -8.97
CA LYS A 109 7.36 -9.06 -9.62
C LYS A 109 8.29 -8.16 -10.45
N SER A 110 9.35 -7.61 -9.84
CA SER A 110 10.69 -7.50 -10.47
C SER A 110 11.77 -6.68 -9.70
N ILE A 111 11.79 -6.61 -8.36
CA ILE A 111 12.96 -5.99 -7.66
C ILE A 111 14.11 -6.99 -7.46
N GLN A 112 13.82 -8.29 -7.39
CA GLN A 112 14.84 -9.34 -7.23
C GLN A 112 15.74 -9.56 -8.45
N ASN A 113 15.44 -8.96 -9.61
CA ASN A 113 16.19 -9.17 -10.86
C ASN A 113 17.11 -7.99 -11.25
N ILE A 114 17.32 -6.98 -10.40
CA ILE A 114 18.15 -5.82 -10.74
C ILE A 114 19.65 -6.07 -10.46
N ASN A 115 20.00 -7.17 -9.77
CA ASN A 115 21.38 -7.45 -9.33
C ASN A 115 22.06 -8.66 -10.02
N ASN A 116 21.65 -9.05 -11.24
CA ASN A 116 22.38 -10.04 -12.05
C ASN A 116 22.89 -9.43 -13.35
#